data_AF-S4P5W2-F1
#
_entry.id   AF-S4P5W2-F1
#
_cell.length_a   1.000
_cell.length_b   1.000
_cell.length_c   1.000
_cell.angle_alpha   90.00
_cell.angle_beta   90.00
_cell.angle_gamma   90.00
#
_symmetry.space_group_name_H-M   'P 1'
#
loop_
_entity.id
_entity.type
_entity.pdbx_description
1 polymer ?
#
loop_
_entity_poly.entity_id
_entity_poly.type
_entity_poly.pdbx_seq_one_letter_code
_entity_poly.pdbx_strand_id
1 'polypeptide(L)' 'KKPYNPVLGETFRCCWQHADQDTYTYYIAEQVSHHPPISAFYISNRKDGFVIEGSLLAKSKFYGNSTSA' A
#
# COMPACT_ATOMS: atom_id res chain seq x y z
N LYS A 1 4.13 -2.57 -16.31
CA LYS A 1 5.11 -3.59 -15.86
C LYS A 1 4.71 -4.03 -14.47
N LYS A 2 4.75 -5.33 -14.14
CA LYS A 2 4.36 -5.83 -12.80
C LYS A 2 5.35 -5.31 -11.74
N PRO A 3 4.90 -4.82 -10.58
CA PRO A 3 5.78 -4.48 -9.46
C PRO A 3 6.41 -5.75 -8.85
N TYR A 4 7.45 -5.57 -8.03
CA TYR A 4 8.02 -6.67 -7.25
C TYR A 4 6.97 -7.24 -6.27
N ASN A 5 7.05 -8.54 -6.01
CA ASN A 5 6.26 -9.18 -4.97
C ASN A 5 7.02 -9.01 -3.64
N PRO A 6 6.53 -8.24 -2.66
CA PRO A 6 7.28 -7.96 -1.44
C PRO A 6 7.53 -9.23 -0.62
N VAL A 7 8.64 -9.26 0.12
CA VAL A 7 8.91 -10.34 1.09
C VAL A 7 8.07 -10.16 2.35
N LEU A 8 7.81 -11.25 3.10
CA LEU A 8 7.06 -11.15 4.36
C LEU A 8 7.73 -10.16 5.33
N GLY A 9 6.95 -9.23 5.88
CA GLY A 9 7.44 -8.19 6.78
C GLY A 9 8.15 -7.02 6.08
N GLU A 10 8.24 -7.00 4.75
CA GLU A 10 8.77 -5.84 4.02
C GLU A 10 7.90 -4.62 4.28
N THR A 11 8.51 -3.51 4.73
CA THR A 11 7.80 -2.27 5.03
C THR A 11 8.21 -1.14 4.09
N PHE A 12 7.25 -0.31 3.69
CA PHE A 12 7.49 0.95 2.99
C PHE A 12 6.90 2.11 3.79
N ARG A 13 7.64 3.22 3.90
CA ARG A 13 7.21 4.43 4.58
C ARG A 13 7.57 5.64 3.74
N CYS A 14 6.62 6.55 3.59
CA CYS A 14 6.86 7.85 2.97
C CYS A 14 5.94 8.92 3.58
N CYS A 15 6.20 10.17 3.23
CA CYS A 15 5.34 11.27 3.59
C CYS A 15 5.24 12.29 2.45
N TRP A 16 4.13 13.00 2.41
CA TRP A 16 3.93 14.16 1.55
C TRP A 16 3.77 15.39 2.42
N GLN A 17 4.59 16.41 2.14
CA GLN A 17 4.45 17.74 2.71
C GLN A 17 3.52 18.57 1.80
N HIS A 18 2.50 19.16 2.40
CA HIS A 18 1.55 20.02 1.70
C HIS A 18 1.99 21.47 1.84
N ALA A 19 2.34 22.10 0.71
CA ALA A 19 2.97 23.41 0.68
C ALA A 19 2.12 24.54 1.30
N ASP A 20 0.79 24.45 1.18
CA ASP A 20 -0.12 25.56 1.53
C ASP A 20 -0.58 25.54 2.99
N GLN A 21 -0.37 24.44 3.73
CA GLN A 21 -1.04 24.18 5.01
C GLN A 21 -0.10 23.68 6.13
N ASP A 22 1.23 23.70 5.92
CA ASP A 22 2.24 23.14 6.85
C ASP A 22 1.80 21.77 7.40
N THR A 23 1.25 20.93 6.54
CA THR A 23 0.60 19.67 6.93
C THR A 23 1.28 18.50 6.24
N TYR A 24 1.24 17.34 6.89
CA TYR A 24 1.96 16.14 6.44
C TYR A 24 0.99 14.98 6.38
N THR A 25 0.98 14.30 5.23
CA THR A 25 0.34 13.00 5.09
C THR A 25 1.41 11.93 5.20
N TYR A 26 1.25 11.04 6.17
CA TYR A 26 2.13 9.91 6.40
C TYR A 26 1.52 8.64 5.80
N TYR A 27 2.36 7.83 5.16
CA TYR A 27 2.00 6.50 4.65
C TYR A 27 2.95 5.46 5.23
N ILE A 28 2.38 4.36 5.71
CA ILE A 28 3.09 3.14 6.07
C ILE A 28 2.38 1.95 5.44
N ALA A 29 3.15 1.03 4.89
CA ALA A 29 2.67 -0.26 4.45
C ALA A 29 3.61 -1.38 4.89
N GLU A 30 3.04 -2.57 5.03
CA GLU A 30 3.76 -3.80 5.36
C GLU A 30 3.17 -4.98 4.58
N GLN A 31 4.05 -5.85 4.09
CA GLN A 31 3.63 -7.16 3.58
C GLN A 31 3.33 -8.12 4.74
N VAL A 32 2.06 -8.17 5.15
CA VAL A 32 1.61 -8.96 6.31
C VAL A 32 1.42 -10.45 6.01
N SER A 33 1.36 -10.85 4.75
CA SER A 33 1.35 -12.26 4.35
C SER A 33 2.01 -12.48 2.99
N HIS A 34 2.70 -13.60 2.79
CA HIS A 34 3.32 -13.97 1.51
C HIS A 34 2.56 -15.08 0.76
N HIS A 35 1.87 -15.95 1.50
CA HIS A 35 1.08 -17.05 0.95
C HIS A 35 -0.30 -17.13 1.65
N PRO A 36 -1.33 -16.44 1.14
CA PRO A 36 -1.35 -15.62 -0.08
C PRO A 36 -0.70 -14.23 0.13
N PRO A 37 -0.25 -13.53 -0.94
CA PRO A 37 0.40 -12.23 -0.79
C PRO A 37 -0.62 -11.14 -0.41
N ILE A 38 -0.48 -10.61 0.80
CA ILE A 38 -1.31 -9.53 1.36
C ILE A 38 -0.40 -8.42 1.88
N SER A 39 -0.66 -7.18 1.47
CA SER A 39 -0.04 -5.99 2.05
C SER A 39 -1.10 -5.17 2.78
N ALA A 40 -0.82 -4.72 4.00
CA ALA A 40 -1.65 -3.75 4.72
C ALA A 40 -1.02 -2.36 4.60
N PHE A 41 -1.84 -1.33 4.59
CA PHE A 41 -1.37 0.06 4.58
C PHE A 41 -2.24 0.96 5.46
N TYR A 42 -1.60 2.00 5.98
CA TYR A 42 -2.22 3.02 6.81
C TYR A 42 -1.70 4.40 6.39
N ILE A 43 -2.63 5.33 6.19
CA ILE A 43 -2.38 6.69 5.75
C ILE A 43 -3.06 7.61 6.74
N SER A 44 -2.38 8.65 7.19
CA SER A 44 -3.00 9.64 8.06
C SER A 44 -2.47 11.04 7.81
N ASN A 45 -3.40 11.99 7.87
CA ASN A 45 -3.10 13.39 8.09
C ASN A 45 -3.94 13.89 9.26
N ARG A 46 -3.29 14.11 10.41
CA ARG A 46 -3.99 14.50 11.64
C ARG A 46 -4.42 15.96 11.63
N LYS A 47 -3.67 16.85 10.97
CA LYS A 47 -4.03 18.28 10.87
C LYS A 47 -5.27 18.46 9.99
N ASP A 48 -5.36 17.67 8.92
CA ASP A 48 -6.51 17.72 7.99
C ASP A 48 -7.65 16.78 8.42
N GLY A 49 -7.45 16.02 9.50
CA GLY A 49 -8.48 15.22 10.16
C GLY A 49 -8.87 13.92 9.45
N PHE A 50 -8.03 13.35 8.59
CA PHE A 50 -8.35 12.11 7.87
C PHE A 50 -7.37 10.96 8.13
N VAL A 51 -7.92 9.75 8.01
CA VAL A 51 -7.21 8.47 8.07
C VAL A 51 -7.76 7.55 6.98
N ILE A 52 -6.88 6.82 6.31
CA ILE A 52 -7.23 5.79 5.33
C ILE A 52 -6.45 4.54 5.71
N GLU A 53 -7.15 3.43 5.85
CA GLU A 53 -6.55 2.12 6.08
C GLU A 53 -7.07 1.11 5.09
N GLY A 54 -6.29 0.09 4.81
CA GLY A 54 -6.72 -0.96 3.90
C GLY A 54 -5.70 -2.08 3.76
N SER A 55 -6.10 -3.10 3.00
CA SER A 55 -5.24 -4.21 2.64
C SER A 55 -5.43 -4.58 1.17
N LEU A 56 -4.34 -4.96 0.52
CA LEU A 56 -4.28 -5.40 -0.87
C LEU A 56 -3.95 -6.89 -0.91
N LEU A 57 -4.88 -7.69 -1.44
CA LEU A 57 -4.65 -9.08 -1.76
C LEU A 57 -4.33 -9.19 -3.26
N ALA A 58 -3.10 -9.53 -3.60
CA ALA A 58 -2.69 -9.72 -4.99
C ALA A 58 -3.02 -11.14 -5.44
N LYS A 59 -3.94 -11.31 -6.41
CA LYS A 59 -4.35 -12.64 -6.91
C LYS A 59 -4.21 -12.69 -8.42
N SER A 60 -3.06 -13.19 -8.87
CA SER A 60 -2.82 -13.41 -10.29
C SER A 60 -3.60 -14.60 -10.83
N LYS A 61 -4.32 -14.42 -11.94
CA LYS A 61 -5.01 -15.48 -12.69
C LYS A 61 -4.69 -15.39 -14.18
N PHE A 62 -4.53 -16.55 -14.82
CA PHE A 62 -4.29 -16.68 -16.25
C PHE A 62 -5.52 -17.27 -16.94
N TYR A 63 -5.98 -16.63 -18.01
CA TYR A 63 -7.19 -16.99 -18.77
C TYR A 63 -6.88 -17.33 -20.23
N GLY A 64 -5.66 -17.82 -20.52
CA GLY A 64 -5.21 -18.08 -21.88
C GLY A 64 -4.64 -16.81 -22.53
N ASN A 65 -5.49 -16.01 -23.18
CA ASN A 65 -5.04 -14.78 -23.85
C ASN A 65 -5.07 -13.53 -22.95
N SER A 66 -5.32 -13.69 -21.66
CA SER A 66 -5.47 -12.57 -20.73
C SER A 66 -5.00 -12.94 -19.33
N THR A 67 -4.63 -11.94 -18.54
CA THR A 67 -4.22 -12.08 -17.14
C THR A 67 -4.93 -11.04 -16.28
N SER A 68 -5.24 -11.40 -15.03
CA SER A 68 -5.68 -10.45 -14.00
C SER A 68 -4.76 -10.57 -12.78
N ALA A 69 -4.72 -9.52 -11.95
CA ALA A 69 -3.99 -9.48 -10.68
C ALA A 69 -4.89 -8.92 -9.58
#